data_AF-A0A3Q0RX18-F1
#
_entry.id   AF-A0A3Q0RX18-F1
#
_cell.length_a   1.000
_cell.length_b   1.000
_cell.length_c   1.000
_cell.angle_alpha   90.00
_cell.angle_beta   90.00
_cell.angle_gamma   90.00
#
_symmetry.space_group_name_H-M   'P 1'
#
loop_
_entity.id
_entity.type
_entity.pdbx_description
1 polymer ?
#
loop_
_entity_poly.entity_id
_entity_poly.type
_entity_poly.pdbx_seq_one_letter_code
_entity_poly.pdbx_strand_id
1 'polypeptide(L)'
;MAAPLTDAGEFESWLNDRLDSLEVDREVYGAYILGILQEEESDEEKEDALQGILSAFLEENTVEDVCKQIIKQWVECCRRSTAKRDAENEVQAIASMIEKQAQIVVKQKEVSEESKKRKEALLAQYCSSSCPLLKLSGLFKNTNVEEVLNRQKQKRDQAREDAQKKKETDKMQREKDKLAKQDRKEKEKKRTQKGERKR
;
A
#
# COMPACT_ATOMS: atom_id res chain seq x y z
N MET A 1 7.29 -7.60 4.52
CA MET A 1 5.86 -7.34 4.18
C MET A 1 5.07 -7.77 5.41
N ALA A 2 4.75 -6.83 6.30
CA ALA A 2 3.84 -7.11 7.41
C ALA A 2 2.42 -7.10 6.83
N ALA A 3 1.67 -8.18 7.06
CA ALA A 3 0.26 -8.26 6.66
C ALA A 3 -0.54 -7.16 7.38
N PRO A 4 -1.59 -6.60 6.76
CA PRO A 4 -2.48 -5.70 7.47
C PRO A 4 -3.13 -6.51 8.58
N LEU A 5 -2.76 -6.21 9.83
CA LEU A 5 -3.49 -6.71 10.98
C LEU A 5 -4.92 -6.21 10.80
N THR A 6 -5.85 -7.15 10.62
CA THR A 6 -7.27 -6.87 10.62
C THR A 6 -7.61 -6.14 11.93
N ASP A 7 -8.55 -5.21 11.92
CA ASP A 7 -8.95 -4.42 13.11
C ASP A 7 -9.36 -5.34 14.30
N ALA A 8 -9.77 -6.58 14.00
CA ALA A 8 -9.92 -7.67 14.98
C ALA A 8 -8.65 -7.91 15.82
N GLY A 9 -7.46 -7.81 15.22
CA GLY A 9 -6.18 -7.96 15.91
C GLY A 9 -5.89 -6.87 16.94
N GLU A 10 -6.45 -5.66 16.80
CA GLU A 10 -6.30 -4.60 17.80
C GLU A 10 -7.09 -4.95 19.07
N PHE A 11 -8.35 -5.38 18.92
CA PHE A 11 -9.15 -5.87 20.06
C PHE A 11 -8.57 -7.14 20.66
N GLU A 12 -8.14 -8.10 19.84
CA GLU A 12 -7.48 -9.33 20.31
C GLU A 12 -6.24 -9.03 21.15
N SER A 13 -5.40 -8.08 20.72
CA SER A 13 -4.23 -7.67 21.50
C SER A 13 -4.63 -7.07 22.86
N TRP A 14 -5.65 -6.22 22.88
CA TRP A 14 -6.15 -5.62 24.11
C TRP A 14 -6.76 -6.67 25.06
N LEU A 15 -7.54 -7.60 24.51
CA LEU A 15 -8.14 -8.70 25.27
C LEU A 15 -7.05 -9.58 25.88
N ASN A 16 -6.02 -9.91 25.11
CA ASN A 16 -4.88 -10.70 25.59
C ASN A 16 -4.12 -9.99 26.72
N ASP A 17 -3.83 -8.70 26.57
CA ASP A 17 -3.17 -7.89 27.61
C ASP A 17 -4.04 -7.80 28.89
N ARG A 18 -5.36 -7.72 28.71
CA ARG A 18 -6.32 -7.69 29.82
C ARG A 18 -6.38 -9.03 30.54
N LEU A 19 -6.39 -10.15 29.81
CA LEU A 19 -6.37 -11.50 30.38
C LEU A 19 -5.05 -11.78 31.11
N ASP A 20 -3.91 -11.38 30.53
CA ASP A 20 -2.59 -11.49 31.17
C ASP A 20 -2.56 -10.69 32.50
N SER A 21 -3.20 -9.52 32.55
CA SER A 21 -3.31 -8.71 33.78
C SER A 21 -4.18 -9.34 34.87
N LEU A 22 -5.10 -10.22 34.48
CA LEU A 22 -6.01 -10.97 35.36
C LEU A 22 -5.48 -12.37 35.67
N GLU A 23 -4.26 -12.70 35.20
CA GLU A 23 -3.63 -14.03 35.31
C GLU A 23 -4.48 -15.15 34.67
N VAL A 24 -5.30 -14.81 33.66
CA VAL A 24 -6.10 -15.76 32.89
C VAL A 24 -5.35 -16.16 31.61
N ASP A 25 -5.36 -17.45 31.29
CA ASP A 25 -4.65 -17.98 30.12
C ASP A 25 -5.23 -17.46 28.79
N ARG A 26 -4.48 -16.58 28.12
CA ARG A 26 -4.92 -15.99 26.85
C ARG A 26 -5.00 -16.98 25.68
N GLU A 27 -4.22 -18.06 25.68
CA GLU A 27 -4.20 -19.01 24.57
C GLU A 27 -5.48 -19.86 24.55
N VAL A 28 -6.02 -20.15 25.74
CA VAL A 28 -7.28 -20.89 25.88
C VAL A 28 -8.47 -19.94 25.82
N TYR A 29 -8.45 -18.85 26.60
CA TYR A 29 -9.63 -18.00 26.79
C TYR A 29 -9.77 -16.90 25.73
N GLY A 30 -8.68 -16.44 25.11
CA GLY A 30 -8.73 -15.37 24.10
C GLY A 30 -9.60 -15.75 22.91
N ALA A 31 -9.32 -16.90 22.28
CA ALA A 31 -10.09 -17.40 21.14
C ALA A 31 -11.54 -17.75 21.50
N TYR A 32 -11.77 -18.27 22.71
CA TYR A 32 -13.10 -18.65 23.16
C TYR A 32 -13.99 -17.43 23.43
N ILE A 33 -13.46 -16.42 24.14
CA ILE A 33 -14.14 -15.16 24.41
C ILE A 33 -14.47 -14.43 23.10
N LEU A 34 -13.55 -14.41 22.14
CA LEU A 34 -13.82 -13.86 20.80
C LEU A 34 -14.98 -14.56 20.11
N GLY A 35 -15.03 -15.90 20.19
CA GLY A 35 -16.14 -16.69 19.65
C GLY A 35 -17.48 -16.30 20.26
N ILE A 36 -17.56 -16.20 21.58
CA ILE A 36 -18.77 -15.80 22.31
C ILE A 36 -19.24 -14.40 21.87
N LEU A 37 -18.32 -13.43 21.84
CA LEU A 37 -18.63 -12.05 21.46
C LEU A 37 -19.12 -11.90 20.01
N GLN A 38 -18.80 -12.89 19.17
CA GLN A 38 -19.12 -12.92 17.75
C GLN A 38 -20.39 -13.75 17.44
N GLU A 39 -20.70 -14.75 18.27
CA GLU A 39 -21.89 -15.61 18.14
C GLU A 39 -23.14 -14.98 18.79
N GLU A 40 -23.00 -14.32 19.93
CA GLU A 40 -24.17 -13.79 20.67
C GLU A 40 -24.61 -12.42 20.13
N GLU A 41 -25.93 -12.24 19.99
CA GLU A 41 -26.51 -11.02 19.42
C GLU A 41 -26.80 -9.95 20.50
N SER A 42 -27.15 -10.34 21.73
CA SER A 42 -27.38 -9.41 22.84
C SER A 42 -26.14 -9.21 23.72
N ASP A 43 -25.97 -7.99 24.23
CA ASP A 43 -24.95 -7.68 25.24
C ASP A 43 -25.23 -8.41 26.57
N GLU A 44 -26.50 -8.70 26.87
CA GLU A 44 -26.92 -9.43 28.09
C GLU A 44 -26.49 -10.90 28.04
N GLU A 45 -26.61 -11.55 26.88
CA GLU A 45 -26.17 -12.94 26.68
C GLU A 45 -24.64 -13.03 26.79
N LYS A 46 -23.92 -12.05 26.20
CA LYS A 46 -22.46 -11.91 26.30
C LYS A 46 -22.01 -11.77 27.74
N GLU A 47 -22.72 -10.96 28.50
CA GLU A 47 -22.41 -10.73 29.90
C GLU A 47 -22.58 -12.03 30.70
N ASP A 48 -23.68 -12.74 30.53
CA ASP A 48 -23.96 -14.02 31.20
C ASP A 48 -22.92 -15.09 30.85
N ALA A 49 -22.58 -15.25 29.56
CA ALA A 49 -21.58 -16.22 29.10
C ALA A 49 -20.18 -15.89 29.62
N LEU A 50 -19.77 -14.63 29.54
CA LEU A 50 -18.49 -14.16 30.07
C LEU A 50 -18.43 -14.32 31.60
N GLN A 51 -19.51 -14.02 32.30
CA GLN A 51 -19.61 -14.14 33.74
C GLN A 51 -19.51 -15.60 34.17
N GLY A 52 -20.09 -16.54 33.42
CA GLY A 52 -19.94 -17.98 33.66
C GLY A 52 -18.49 -18.48 33.56
N ILE A 53 -17.68 -17.90 32.68
CA ILE A 53 -16.27 -18.29 32.48
C ILE A 53 -15.36 -17.58 33.49
N LEU A 54 -15.52 -16.27 33.61
CA LEU A 54 -14.64 -15.41 34.39
C LEU A 54 -14.89 -15.52 35.90
N SER A 55 -16.10 -15.92 36.33
CA SER A 55 -16.38 -16.21 37.74
C SER A 55 -15.59 -17.39 38.31
N ALA A 56 -15.03 -18.26 37.46
CA ALA A 56 -14.13 -19.33 37.89
C ALA A 56 -12.75 -18.79 38.34
N PHE A 57 -12.39 -17.57 37.93
CA PHE A 57 -11.06 -16.96 38.13
C PHE A 57 -11.10 -15.69 38.98
N LEU A 58 -12.23 -14.98 38.96
CA LEU A 58 -12.38 -13.65 39.55
C LEU A 58 -13.54 -13.64 40.56
N GLU A 59 -13.48 -12.72 41.52
CA GLU A 59 -14.55 -12.53 42.51
C GLU A 59 -15.76 -11.84 41.87
N GLU A 60 -16.97 -12.17 42.35
CA GLU A 60 -18.26 -11.74 41.77
C GLU A 60 -18.35 -10.22 41.51
N ASN A 61 -17.82 -9.39 42.40
CA ASN A 61 -17.82 -7.93 42.26
C ASN A 61 -16.85 -7.42 41.16
N THR A 62 -15.82 -8.18 40.83
CA THR A 62 -14.81 -7.82 39.83
C THR A 62 -15.12 -8.41 38.45
N VAL A 63 -15.81 -9.55 38.42
CA VAL A 63 -16.22 -10.22 37.18
C VAL A 63 -17.16 -9.33 36.37
N GLU A 64 -18.18 -8.78 37.02
CA GLU A 64 -19.21 -7.97 36.36
C GLU A 64 -18.60 -6.72 35.71
N ASP A 65 -17.69 -6.05 36.41
CA ASP A 65 -16.97 -4.89 35.88
C ASP A 65 -16.06 -5.25 34.68
N VAL A 66 -15.40 -6.41 34.73
CA VAL A 66 -14.55 -6.90 33.64
C VAL A 66 -15.37 -7.30 32.43
N CYS A 67 -16.50 -8.01 32.61
CA CYS A 67 -17.40 -8.39 31.53
C CYS A 67 -17.92 -7.15 30.77
N LYS A 68 -18.44 -6.16 31.52
CA LYS A 68 -18.91 -4.88 30.95
C LYS A 68 -17.80 -4.15 30.20
N GLN A 69 -16.57 -4.19 30.71
CA GLN A 69 -15.44 -3.57 30.04
C GLN A 69 -15.08 -4.26 28.72
N ILE A 70 -15.07 -5.60 28.70
CA ILE A 70 -14.79 -6.39 27.49
C ILE A 70 -15.84 -6.10 26.42
N ILE A 71 -17.13 -6.14 26.77
CA ILE A 71 -18.24 -5.85 25.86
C ILE A 71 -18.14 -4.42 25.32
N LYS A 72 -17.88 -3.44 26.19
CA LYS A 72 -17.71 -2.04 25.79
C LYS A 72 -16.58 -1.86 24.78
N GLN A 73 -15.43 -2.50 25.02
CA GLN A 73 -14.29 -2.43 24.10
C GLN A 73 -14.55 -3.16 22.78
N TRP A 74 -15.30 -4.27 22.82
CA TRP A 74 -15.74 -4.97 21.61
C TRP A 74 -16.64 -4.09 20.74
N VAL A 75 -17.65 -3.45 21.35
CA VAL A 75 -18.57 -2.54 20.66
C VAL A 75 -17.81 -1.34 20.09
N GLU A 76 -16.87 -0.76 20.85
CA GLU A 76 -16.05 0.36 20.38
C GLU A 76 -15.15 -0.05 19.21
N CYS A 77 -14.55 -1.24 19.26
CA CYS A 77 -13.77 -1.79 18.16
C CYS A 77 -14.63 -2.01 16.92
N CYS A 78 -15.78 -2.67 17.07
CA CYS A 78 -16.74 -2.90 15.99
C CYS A 78 -17.17 -1.58 15.32
N ARG A 79 -17.48 -0.55 16.12
CA ARG A 79 -17.86 0.78 15.62
C ARG A 79 -16.71 1.48 14.89
N ARG A 80 -15.48 1.28 15.33
CA ARG A 80 -14.28 1.81 14.67
C ARG A 80 -14.01 1.09 13.35
N SER A 81 -14.20 -0.23 13.29
CA SER A 81 -14.03 -0.98 12.04
C SER A 81 -15.09 -0.61 11.01
N THR A 82 -16.36 -0.40 11.41
CA THR A 82 -17.42 -0.01 10.48
C THR A 82 -17.20 1.40 9.92
N ALA A 83 -16.88 2.36 10.77
CA ALA A 83 -16.59 3.74 10.33
C ALA A 83 -15.40 3.81 9.35
N LYS A 84 -14.35 3.00 9.55
CA LYS A 84 -13.22 2.91 8.61
C LYS A 84 -13.64 2.27 7.28
N ARG A 85 -14.42 1.17 7.30
CA ARG A 85 -14.92 0.52 6.08
C ARG A 85 -15.80 1.46 5.25
N ASP A 86 -16.65 2.24 5.90
CA ASP A 86 -17.51 3.21 5.20
C ASP A 86 -16.68 4.28 4.48
N ALA A 87 -15.65 4.82 5.16
CA ALA A 87 -14.72 5.76 4.55
C ALA A 87 -13.92 5.14 3.37
N GLU A 88 -13.48 3.89 3.50
CA GLU A 88 -12.78 3.16 2.42
C GLU A 88 -13.70 2.91 1.22
N ASN A 89 -14.96 2.53 1.46
CA ASN A 89 -15.97 2.32 0.43
C ASN A 89 -16.29 3.61 -0.33
N GLU A 90 -16.39 4.74 0.35
CA GLU A 90 -16.59 6.06 -0.27
C GLU A 90 -15.41 6.44 -1.18
N VAL A 91 -14.17 6.27 -0.69
CA VAL A 91 -12.96 6.53 -1.47
C VAL A 91 -12.89 5.64 -2.71
N GLN A 92 -13.26 4.37 -2.58
CA GLN A 92 -13.29 3.44 -3.71
C GLN A 92 -14.40 3.79 -4.73
N ALA A 93 -15.56 4.27 -4.27
CA ALA A 93 -16.62 4.75 -5.15
C ALA A 93 -16.19 5.99 -5.95
N ILE A 94 -15.50 6.94 -5.31
CA ILE A 94 -14.94 8.12 -5.97
C ILE A 94 -13.87 7.70 -7.00
N ALA A 95 -12.98 6.77 -6.66
CA ALA A 95 -11.98 6.25 -7.58
C ALA A 95 -12.62 5.61 -8.83
N SER A 96 -13.67 4.80 -8.64
CA SER A 96 -14.40 4.18 -9.75
C SER A 96 -15.13 5.22 -10.62
N MET A 97 -15.69 6.27 -10.03
CA MET A 97 -16.30 7.37 -10.79
C MET A 97 -15.28 8.14 -11.63
N ILE A 98 -14.10 8.45 -11.07
CA ILE A 98 -13.01 9.13 -11.79
C ILE A 98 -12.51 8.28 -12.95
N GLU A 99 -12.32 6.98 -12.73
CA GLU A 99 -11.89 6.03 -13.77
C GLU A 99 -12.89 5.99 -14.93
N LYS A 100 -14.19 5.92 -14.63
CA LYS A 100 -15.26 5.96 -15.65
C LYS A 100 -15.25 7.28 -16.43
N GLN A 101 -15.06 8.43 -15.76
CA GLN A 101 -14.98 9.73 -16.44
C GLN A 101 -13.72 9.86 -17.31
N ALA A 102 -12.58 9.35 -16.84
CA ALA A 102 -11.31 9.36 -17.59
C ALA A 102 -11.37 8.47 -18.84
N GLN A 103 -12.12 7.37 -18.81
CA GLN A 103 -12.30 6.47 -19.95
C GLN A 103 -13.25 7.04 -21.03
N ILE A 104 -14.13 7.98 -20.67
CA ILE A 104 -15.08 8.64 -21.58
C ILE A 104 -14.42 9.78 -22.39
N VAL A 105 -13.30 10.35 -21.91
CA VAL A 105 -12.60 11.47 -22.58
C VAL A 105 -11.23 11.04 -23.11
N VAL A 106 -11.16 10.13 -24.08
CA VAL A 106 -10.20 10.20 -25.21
C VAL A 106 -10.72 9.33 -26.37
N LYS A 107 -11.71 9.82 -27.11
CA LYS A 107 -11.62 9.70 -28.57
C LYS A 107 -11.10 11.04 -29.03
N GLN A 108 -9.81 11.13 -29.36
CA GLN A 108 -9.28 12.30 -30.04
C GLN A 108 -10.07 12.45 -31.34
N LYS A 109 -11.05 13.35 -31.36
CA LYS A 109 -11.64 13.79 -32.63
C LYS A 109 -10.49 14.44 -33.38
N GLU A 110 -10.13 13.89 -34.54
CA GLU A 110 -9.11 14.49 -35.40
C GLU A 110 -9.61 15.87 -35.82
N VAL A 111 -9.13 16.89 -35.10
CA VAL A 111 -9.42 18.29 -35.37
C VAL A 111 -8.63 18.63 -36.64
N SER A 112 -9.34 18.77 -37.76
CA SER A 112 -8.79 19.20 -39.05
C SER A 112 -7.93 20.46 -38.86
N GLU A 113 -6.78 20.51 -39.55
CA GLU A 113 -5.78 21.58 -39.51
C GLU A 113 -6.38 22.99 -39.63
N GLU A 114 -7.49 23.14 -40.38
CA GLU A 114 -8.18 24.42 -40.54
C GLU A 114 -8.78 24.93 -39.22
N SER A 115 -9.33 24.03 -38.40
CA SER A 115 -9.91 24.38 -37.10
C SER A 115 -8.84 24.64 -36.02
N LYS A 116 -7.64 24.06 -36.15
CA LYS A 116 -6.48 24.43 -35.34
C LYS A 116 -6.02 25.86 -35.65
N LYS A 117 -5.88 26.19 -36.94
CA LYS A 117 -5.50 27.55 -37.39
C LYS A 117 -6.51 28.61 -36.95
N ARG A 118 -7.81 28.31 -37.01
CA ARG A 118 -8.85 29.22 -36.52
C ARG A 118 -8.77 29.45 -35.01
N LYS A 119 -8.53 28.39 -34.21
CA LYS A 119 -8.31 28.53 -32.76
C LYS A 119 -7.05 29.32 -32.44
N GLU A 120 -5.97 29.09 -33.16
CA GLU A 120 -4.70 29.79 -32.98
C GLU A 120 -4.81 31.28 -33.33
N ALA A 121 -5.50 31.61 -34.42
CA ALA A 121 -5.80 32.99 -34.79
C ALA A 121 -6.66 33.71 -33.74
N LEU A 122 -7.65 33.02 -33.16
CA LEU A 122 -8.47 33.54 -32.06
C LEU A 122 -7.64 33.76 -30.79
N LEU A 123 -6.77 32.83 -30.42
CA LEU A 123 -5.84 32.97 -29.30
C LEU A 123 -4.87 34.14 -29.52
N ALA A 124 -4.33 34.30 -30.73
CA ALA A 124 -3.48 35.41 -31.10
C ALA A 124 -4.22 36.75 -31.07
N GLN A 125 -5.50 36.76 -31.48
CA GLN A 125 -6.36 37.94 -31.40
C GLN A 125 -6.61 38.35 -29.94
N TYR A 126 -6.88 37.40 -29.04
CA TYR A 126 -7.00 37.70 -27.60
C TYR A 126 -5.66 38.07 -26.95
N CYS A 127 -4.54 37.60 -27.49
CA CYS A 127 -3.21 38.02 -27.06
C CYS A 127 -2.86 39.44 -27.55
N SER A 128 -3.32 39.82 -28.74
CA SER A 128 -2.98 41.10 -29.40
C SER A 128 -4.00 42.21 -29.17
N SER A 129 -5.27 41.90 -28.92
CA SER A 129 -6.33 42.91 -28.79
C SER A 129 -7.02 42.82 -27.43
N SER A 130 -6.86 43.91 -26.68
CA SER A 130 -7.48 44.21 -25.39
C SER A 130 -6.92 43.48 -24.16
N CYS A 131 -5.85 44.05 -23.59
CA CYS A 131 -5.79 44.31 -22.14
C CYS A 131 -4.65 45.29 -21.81
N PRO A 132 -4.92 46.60 -21.62
CA PRO A 132 -3.96 47.55 -21.04
C PRO A 132 -3.55 47.24 -19.59
N LEU A 133 -4.11 46.18 -18.97
CA LEU A 133 -3.90 45.83 -17.57
C LEU A 133 -2.72 44.86 -17.32
N LEU A 134 -1.97 44.46 -18.35
CA LEU A 134 -0.91 43.45 -18.22
C LEU A 134 0.50 44.00 -18.47
N LYS A 135 0.74 45.26 -18.11
CA LYS A 135 2.11 45.79 -17.88
C LYS A 135 2.58 45.56 -16.45
N LEU A 136 2.36 44.37 -15.89
CA LEU A 136 3.10 43.89 -14.72
C LEU A 136 4.00 42.72 -15.14
N SER A 137 5.04 43.05 -15.89
CA SER A 137 6.22 42.20 -16.10
C SER A 137 7.01 42.07 -14.79
N GLY A 138 6.46 41.36 -13.81
CA GLY A 138 7.08 41.22 -12.49
C GLY A 138 6.55 40.08 -11.62
N LEU A 139 5.54 39.31 -12.06
CA LEU A 139 5.15 38.11 -11.33
C LEU A 139 6.06 36.95 -11.78
N PHE A 140 6.95 36.54 -10.88
CA PHE A 140 7.82 35.37 -11.03
C PHE A 140 7.03 34.19 -11.63
N LYS A 141 7.59 33.58 -12.68
CA LYS A 141 7.02 32.39 -13.31
C LYS A 141 6.88 31.31 -12.23
N ASN A 142 5.71 30.70 -12.14
CA ASN A 142 5.47 29.60 -11.21
C ASN A 142 6.32 28.38 -11.65
N THR A 143 7.49 28.22 -11.04
CA THR A 143 8.43 27.13 -11.32
C THR A 143 7.93 25.79 -10.80
N ASN A 144 6.89 25.77 -9.96
CA ASN A 144 6.38 24.58 -9.29
C ASN A 144 5.80 23.59 -10.31
N VAL A 145 5.12 24.08 -11.37
CA VAL A 145 4.60 23.23 -12.45
C VAL A 145 5.75 22.61 -13.27
N GLU A 146 6.78 23.40 -13.59
CA GLU A 146 7.95 22.94 -14.33
C GLU A 146 8.78 21.93 -13.51
N GLU A 147 8.91 22.18 -12.21
CA GLU A 147 9.62 21.32 -11.26
C GLU A 147 8.91 19.97 -11.07
N VAL A 148 7.58 19.95 -10.96
CA VAL A 148 6.80 18.71 -10.88
C VAL A 148 6.96 17.87 -12.15
N LEU A 149 6.90 18.49 -13.32
CA LEU A 149 7.10 17.80 -14.60
C LEU A 149 8.52 17.26 -14.75
N ASN A 150 9.53 18.05 -14.39
CA ASN A 150 10.93 17.61 -14.42
C ASN A 150 11.20 16.48 -13.43
N ARG A 151 10.64 16.54 -12.22
CA ARG A 151 10.75 15.47 -11.22
C ARG A 151 10.10 14.17 -11.70
N GLN A 152 8.94 14.26 -12.36
CA GLN A 152 8.29 13.07 -12.95
C GLN A 152 9.09 12.49 -14.12
N LYS A 153 9.69 13.35 -14.95
CA LYS A 153 10.56 12.92 -16.05
C LYS A 153 11.82 12.21 -15.53
N GLN A 154 12.52 12.80 -14.56
CA GLN A 154 13.69 12.19 -13.93
C GLN A 154 13.39 10.83 -13.31
N LYS A 155 12.24 10.67 -12.62
CA LYS A 155 11.82 9.36 -12.08
C LYS A 155 11.66 8.30 -13.17
N ARG A 156 11.09 8.66 -14.33
CA ARG A 156 10.92 7.73 -15.46
C ARG A 156 12.27 7.37 -16.09
N ASP A 157 13.15 8.34 -16.26
CA ASP A 157 14.47 8.12 -16.85
C ASP A 157 15.35 7.28 -15.92
N GLN A 158 15.30 7.52 -14.61
CA GLN A 158 16.00 6.72 -13.61
C GLN A 158 15.53 5.26 -13.59
N ALA A 159 14.21 5.03 -13.66
CA ALA A 159 13.67 3.67 -13.74
C ALA A 159 14.12 2.93 -15.03
N ARG A 160 14.29 3.65 -16.14
CA ARG A 160 14.82 3.08 -17.40
C ARG A 160 16.29 2.73 -17.27
N GLU A 161 17.09 3.62 -16.68
CA GLU A 161 18.51 3.37 -16.44
C GLU A 161 18.73 2.18 -15.49
N ASP A 162 17.99 2.09 -14.39
CA ASP A 162 18.15 0.99 -13.43
C ASP A 162 17.76 -0.36 -14.05
N ALA A 163 16.74 -0.38 -14.91
CA ALA A 163 16.37 -1.57 -15.67
C ALA A 163 17.45 -1.96 -16.69
N GLN A 164 18.10 -1.00 -17.35
CA GLN A 164 19.21 -1.26 -18.27
C GLN A 164 20.45 -1.74 -17.52
N LYS A 165 20.84 -1.07 -16.43
CA LYS A 165 21.96 -1.47 -15.56
C LYS A 165 21.77 -2.89 -15.05
N LYS A 166 20.56 -3.26 -14.58
CA LYS A 166 20.27 -4.63 -14.13
C LYS A 166 20.45 -5.66 -15.26
N LYS A 167 20.01 -5.35 -16.48
CA LYS A 167 20.21 -6.23 -17.64
C LYS A 167 21.69 -6.39 -17.98
N GLU A 168 22.47 -5.32 -17.92
CA GLU A 168 23.91 -5.34 -18.16
C GLU A 168 24.65 -6.12 -17.07
N THR A 169 24.32 -5.92 -15.79
CA THR A 169 24.94 -6.69 -14.70
C THR A 169 24.64 -8.18 -14.81
N ASP A 170 23.40 -8.55 -15.12
CA ASP A 170 23.01 -9.95 -15.35
C ASP A 170 23.76 -10.55 -16.54
N LYS A 171 23.96 -9.77 -17.61
CA LYS A 171 24.74 -10.20 -18.79
C LYS A 171 26.21 -10.41 -18.44
N MET A 172 26.84 -9.46 -17.75
CA MET A 172 28.23 -9.54 -17.32
C MET A 172 28.46 -10.72 -16.39
N GLN A 173 27.52 -10.99 -15.47
CA GLN A 173 27.62 -12.14 -14.57
C GLN A 173 27.57 -13.47 -15.35
N ARG A 174 26.67 -13.59 -16.33
CA ARG A 174 26.62 -14.78 -17.21
C ARG A 174 27.89 -14.98 -18.02
N GLU A 175 28.48 -13.90 -18.53
CA GLU A 175 29.75 -13.98 -19.28
C GLU A 175 30.91 -14.39 -18.37
N LYS A 176 30.98 -13.82 -17.16
CA LYS A 176 31.96 -14.19 -16.14
C LYS A 176 31.89 -15.67 -15.78
N ASP A 177 30.68 -16.20 -15.59
CA ASP A 177 30.48 -17.62 -15.27
C ASP A 177 30.87 -18.54 -16.44
N LYS A 178 30.63 -18.11 -17.69
CA LYS A 178 31.07 -18.84 -18.90
C LYS A 178 32.59 -18.88 -19.02
N LEU A 179 33.26 -17.74 -18.84
CA LEU A 179 34.72 -17.63 -18.86
C LEU A 179 35.35 -18.48 -17.75
N ALA A 180 34.81 -18.44 -16.54
CA ALA A 180 35.30 -19.27 -15.43
C ALA A 180 35.19 -20.77 -15.71
N LYS A 181 34.10 -21.21 -16.38
CA LYS A 181 33.96 -22.61 -16.82
C LYS A 181 34.97 -22.99 -17.91
N GLN A 182 35.24 -22.10 -18.87
CA GLN A 182 36.25 -22.34 -19.91
C GLN A 182 37.67 -22.41 -19.33
N ASP A 183 38.04 -21.48 -18.44
CA ASP A 183 39.36 -21.47 -17.79
C ASP A 183 39.60 -22.74 -16.96
N ARG A 184 38.58 -23.24 -16.25
CA ARG A 184 38.66 -24.53 -15.55
C ARG A 184 38.94 -25.69 -16.52
N LYS A 185 38.20 -25.76 -17.63
CA LYS A 185 38.40 -26.79 -18.67
C LYS A 185 39.79 -26.70 -19.31
N GLU A 186 40.30 -25.50 -19.58
CA GLU A 186 41.65 -25.33 -20.13
C GLU A 186 42.75 -25.68 -19.13
N LYS A 187 42.61 -25.28 -17.86
CA LYS A 187 43.55 -25.66 -16.80
C LYS A 187 43.63 -27.17 -16.64
N GLU A 188 42.49 -27.86 -16.74
CA GLU A 188 42.42 -29.31 -16.71
C GLU A 188 43.11 -29.94 -17.94
N LYS A 189 42.83 -29.46 -19.15
CA LYS A 189 43.53 -29.90 -20.38
C LYS A 189 45.05 -29.65 -20.34
N LYS A 190 45.49 -28.52 -19.78
CA LYS A 190 46.92 -28.22 -19.61
C LYS A 190 47.58 -29.13 -18.57
N ARG A 191 46.84 -29.58 -17.54
CA ARG A 191 47.33 -30.55 -16.57
C ARG A 191 47.51 -31.93 -17.19
N THR A 192 46.57 -32.41 -18.00
CA THR A 192 46.65 -33.74 -18.62
C THR A 192 47.73 -33.80 -19.73
N GLN A 193 47.86 -32.75 -20.55
CA GLN A 193 48.86 -32.70 -21.62
C GLN A 193 50.32 -32.60 -21.12
N LYS A 194 50.54 -31.98 -19.94
CA LYS A 194 51.86 -32.00 -19.28
C LYS A 194 52.21 -33.38 -18.70
N GLY A 195 51.23 -34.24 -18.44
CA GLY A 195 51.44 -35.61 -17.97
C GLY A 195 51.96 -36.54 -19.07
N GLU A 196 51.48 -36.38 -20.30
CA GLU A 196 51.92 -37.18 -21.45
C GLU A 196 53.29 -36.77 -21.98
N ARG A 197 53.64 -35.47 -22.00
CA ARG A 197 54.99 -35.00 -22.41
C ARG A 197 56.11 -35.37 -21.43
N LYS A 198 55.77 -35.84 -20.23
CA LYS A 198 56.74 -36.23 -19.19
C LYS A 198 56.96 -37.74 -19.12
N ARG A 199 56.26 -38.53 -19.95
CA ARG A 199 56.52 -39.95 -20.15
C ARG A 199 57.33 -40.18 -21.42
#